data_AF-A0A133PRU0-F1
#
_entry.id   AF-A0A133PRU0-F1
#
_cell.length_a   1.000
_cell.length_b   1.000
_cell.length_c   1.000
_cell.angle_alpha   90.00
_cell.angle_beta   90.00
_cell.angle_gamma   90.00
#
_symmetry.space_group_name_H-M   'P 1'
#
loop_
_entity.id
_entity.type
_entity.pdbx_description
1 polymer ?
#
loop_
_entity_poly.entity_id
_entity_poly.type
_entity_poly.pdbx_seq_one_letter_code
_entity_poly.pdbx_strand_id
1 'polypeptide(L)' 'MVLVIYKGKVDFKEEKGNQIIIPGDIIAMDPNEIYVLKALGDSDLMVIKVII' A
#
# COMPACT_ATOMS: atom_id res chain seq x y z
N MET A 1 -1.38 -6.78 -8.10
CA MET A 1 -1.81 -5.36 -8.06
C MET A 1 -0.64 -4.52 -7.59
N VAL A 2 -0.58 -3.23 -7.90
CA VAL A 2 0.53 -2.35 -7.46
C VAL A 2 -0.02 -1.17 -6.67
N LEU A 3 0.61 -0.84 -5.55
CA LEU A 3 0.31 0.35 -4.76
C LEU A 3 1.49 1.32 -4.80
N VAL A 4 1.19 2.59 -5.04
CA VAL A 4 2.16 3.68 -5.08
C VAL A 4 1.67 4.79 -4.16
N ILE A 5 2.55 5.29 -3.29
CA ILE A 5 2.26 6.40 -2.39
C ILE A 5 3.00 7.65 -2.87
N TYR A 6 2.29 8.78 -2.92
CA TYR A 6 2.81 10.06 -3.40
C TYR A 6 2.95 11.11 -2.28
N LYS A 7 2.20 10.94 -1.19
CA LYS A 7 2.23 11.84 -0.03
C LYS A 7 1.84 11.09 1.24
N GLY A 8 2.41 11.53 2.37
CA GLY A 8 2.02 11.07 3.70
C GLY A 8 2.77 9.81 4.15
N LYS A 9 2.20 9.11 5.13
CA LYS A 9 2.74 7.85 5.67
C LYS A 9 1.59 6.91 5.96
N VAL A 10 1.74 5.65 5.57
CA VAL A 10 0.69 4.64 5.74
C VAL A 10 1.27 3.43 6.47
N ASP A 11 0.58 3.01 7.53
CA ASP A 11 0.80 1.73 8.20
C ASP A 11 0.14 0.64 7.32
N PHE A 12 0.98 -0.16 6.67
CA PHE A 12 0.59 -1.19 5.70
C PHE A 12 0.78 -2.57 6.33
N LYS A 13 -0.33 -3.26 6.56
CA LYS A 13 -0.36 -4.61 7.13
C LYS A 13 -0.74 -5.64 6.09
N GLU A 14 0.03 -6.71 6.08
CA GLU A 14 -0.19 -7.95 5.35
C GLU A 14 -0.23 -9.11 6.36
N GLU A 15 -0.62 -10.31 5.92
CA GLU A 15 -0.69 -11.48 6.83
C GLU A 15 0.66 -11.81 7.49
N LYS A 16 1.77 -11.50 6.80
CA LYS A 16 3.13 -11.85 7.22
C LYS A 16 3.81 -10.78 8.08
N GLY A 17 3.22 -9.59 8.20
CA GLY A 17 3.87 -8.51 8.93
C GLY A 17 3.25 -7.14 8.74
N ASN A 18 3.92 -6.14 9.30
CA ASN A 18 3.54 -4.75 9.20
C ASN A 18 4.75 -3.90 8.79
N GLN A 19 4.52 -2.93 7.92
CA GLN A 19 5.53 -1.96 7.50
C GLN A 19 4.92 -0.58 7.31
N ILE A 20 5.72 0.47 7.57
CA ILE A 20 5.35 1.84 7.21
C ILE A 20 5.84 2.11 5.79
N ILE A 21 4.93 2.52 4.92
CA ILE A 21 5.25 2.91 3.54
C ILE A 21 5.22 4.44 3.38
N ILE A 22 6.12 4.97 2.56
CA ILE A 22 6.39 6.40 2.36
C ILE A 22 6.53 6.76 0.88
N PRO A 23 6.43 8.05 0.49
CA PRO A 23 6.45 8.47 -0.90
C PRO A 23 7.70 7.96 -1.65
N GLY A 24 7.47 7.36 -2.81
CA GLY A 24 8.51 6.68 -3.59
C GLY A 24 8.50 5.16 -3.45
N ASP A 25 7.84 4.62 -2.42
CA ASP A 25 7.65 3.18 -2.30
C ASP A 25 6.66 2.65 -3.35
N ILE A 26 7.01 1.50 -3.92
CA ILE A 26 6.17 0.74 -4.85
C ILE A 26 5.98 -0.65 -4.28
N ILE A 27 4.74 -0.97 -3.91
CA ILE A 27 4.38 -2.25 -3.30
C ILE A 27 3.68 -3.11 -4.33
N ALA A 28 4.21 -4.31 -4.60
CA ALA A 28 3.50 -5.34 -5.35
C ALA A 28 2.64 -6.16 -4.38
N MET A 29 1.35 -6.28 -4.67
CA MET A 29 0.36 -6.98 -3.85
C MET A 29 -0.19 -8.21 -4.58
N ASP A 30 -0.32 -9.33 -3.88
CA ASP A 30 -1.01 -10.53 -4.36
C ASP A 30 -2.52 -10.29 -4.38
N PRO A 31 -3.25 -10.61 -5.47
CA PRO A 31 -4.70 -10.44 -5.51
C PRO A 31 -5.50 -11.25 -4.48
N ASN A 32 -4.92 -12.32 -3.93
CA ASN A 32 -5.59 -13.24 -3.02
C ASN A 32 -5.26 -13.00 -1.53
N GLU A 33 -4.34 -12.08 -1.23
CA GLU A 33 -4.01 -11.68 0.15
C GLU A 33 -4.85 -10.46 0.58
N ILE A 34 -5.20 -10.42 1.87
CA ILE A 34 -5.91 -9.28 2.46
C ILE A 34 -4.89 -8.29 3.01
N TYR A 35 -5.02 -7.03 2.60
CA TYR A 35 -4.18 -5.94 3.07
C TYR A 35 -5.00 -4.90 3.84
N VAL A 36 -4.42 -4.37 4.91
CA VAL A 36 -5.00 -3.27 5.68
C VAL A 36 -4.10 -2.05 5.56
N LEU A 37 -4.69 -0.93 5.13
CA LEU A 37 -4.03 0.36 4.99
C LEU A 37 -4.57 1.32 6.05
N LYS A 38 -3.69 1.86 6.89
CA LYS A 38 -4.05 2.89 7.85
C LYS A 38 -3.17 4.12 7.66
N ALA A 39 -3.77 5.22 7.23
CA ALA A 39 -3.09 6.49 7.13
C ALA A 39 -2.67 6.98 8.53
N LEU A 40 -1.41 7.39 8.68
CA LEU A 40 -0.87 8.01 9.90
C LEU A 40 -1.03 9.54 9.92
N GLY A 41 -1.50 10.10 8.81
CA GLY A 41 -1.83 11.50 8.58
C GLY A 41 -2.36 11.66 7.15
N ASP A 42 -2.57 12.88 6.69
CA ASP A 42 -3.04 13.15 5.32
C ASP A 42 -2.12 12.47 4.29
N SER A 43 -2.68 11.55 3.51
CA SER A 43 -1.93 10.66 2.62
C SER A 43 -2.65 10.46 1.30
N ASP A 44 -1.88 10.47 0.21
CA ASP A 44 -2.36 10.24 -1.14
C ASP A 44 -1.66 9.01 -1.73
N LEU A 45 -2.47 8.05 -2.20
CA LEU A 45 -1.99 6.79 -2.77
C LEU A 45 -2.81 6.39 -4.00
N MET A 46 -2.21 5.59 -4.86
CA MET A 46 -2.84 4.99 -6.03
C MET A 46 -2.70 3.48 -5.99
N VAL A 47 -3.79 2.79 -6.34
CA VAL A 47 -3.82 1.35 -6.53
C VAL A 47 -4.07 1.06 -8.00
N ILE A 48 -3.12 0.37 -8.62
CA ILE A 48 -3.20 -0.09 -10.00
C ILE A 48 -3.57 -1.57 -9.97
N LYS A 49 -4.80 -1.88 -10.40
CA LYS A 49 -5.25 -3.25 -10.65
C LYS A 49 -5.11 -3.55 -12.13
N VAL A 50 -4.09 -4.33 -12.48
CA VAL A 50 -3.96 -4.90 -13.83
C VAL A 50 -4.87 -6.12 -13.89
N ILE A 51 -5.78 -6.14 -14.86
CA ILE A 51 -6.59 -7.31 -15.22
C ILE A 51 -5.95 -7.83 -16.50
N ILE A 52 -5.42 -9.05 -16.46
CA ILE A 52 -4.91 -9.78 -17.63
C ILE A 52 -5.90 -10.90 -17.94
#